data_AF-A0AAV9Z8U2-F1
#
_entry.id   AF-A0AAV9Z8U2-F1
#
_cell.length_a   1.000
_cell.length_b   1.000
_cell.length_c   1.000
_cell.angle_alpha   90.00
_cell.angle_beta   90.00
_cell.angle_gamma   90.00
#
_symmetry.space_group_name_H-M   'P 1'
#
loop_
_entity.id
_entity.type
_entity.pdbx_description
1 polymer ?
#
loop_
_entity_poly.entity_id
_entity_poly.type
_entity_poly.pdbx_seq_one_letter_code
_entity_poly.pdbx_strand_id
1 'polypeptide(L)'
;RSWKRIAKKDRKNLKLWAEGARDTILRPHIPGYTDALERGWRFERDYVREVCNEFHARISWRLQDDEEPELPLPEYDRFAIPEAEELDDEEAEQERLRKETLNARIGRWLKYRARRLRRPLARDPKKDPWARLLCKLTGTSPPTKARQAYQQFMHESYDTVIEPVVRARWNATGVDEDGSSLRTKKGIDANFRATVARELFFELPATEQDAIRQRAKEEATQAKDDYLKRLKEGPSKAPEDRQRCIDNLGAFMSTLLREIYDHTGLVSFAVFGGPIPNHEGELRNLTVAHGRSLGAGGCTFPLWMKARFGRDVLDFMKEWLKGVYTKEQCEEAALPTPDDADDGLAGAKYRIDDDEDLGFVDVGNPDSDSDESSSESEASSTDEDDADSEIEADVRRGKGKKRSRKEKQKQKRKGKGKGKEKAKGEGEDEEERENAKAKKRKEAGK
;
A
#
# COMPACT_ATOMS: atom_id res chain seq x y z
N ARG A 1 40.81 13.57 4.37
CA ARG A 1 40.51 15.02 4.31
C ARG A 1 39.50 15.31 5.41
N SER A 2 39.87 16.04 6.46
CA SER A 2 38.95 16.44 7.54
C SER A 2 38.18 17.67 7.08
N TRP A 3 36.87 17.54 6.87
CA TRP A 3 36.02 18.68 6.54
C TRP A 3 35.79 19.51 7.80
N LYS A 4 36.44 20.68 7.91
CA LYS A 4 36.15 21.64 8.97
C LYS A 4 34.76 22.24 8.73
N ARG A 5 33.89 22.20 9.74
CA ARG A 5 32.57 22.84 9.69
C ARG A 5 32.76 24.36 9.62
N ILE A 6 32.10 25.00 8.66
CA ILE A 6 32.05 26.46 8.53
C ILE A 6 31.29 27.02 9.74
N ALA A 7 31.85 28.05 10.38
CA ALA A 7 31.23 28.73 11.52
C ALA A 7 29.88 29.32 11.10
N LYS A 8 28.90 29.41 12.01
CA LYS A 8 27.53 29.84 11.66
C LYS A 8 27.49 31.20 10.98
N LYS A 9 28.29 32.15 11.47
CA LYS A 9 28.41 33.53 10.93
C LYS A 9 28.88 33.57 9.48
N ASP A 10 29.69 32.59 9.06
CA ASP A 10 30.27 32.55 7.71
C ASP A 10 29.36 31.82 6.70
N ARG A 11 28.20 31.32 7.13
CA ARG A 11 27.33 30.53 6.26
C ARG A 11 26.55 31.43 5.31
N LYS A 12 26.90 31.30 4.03
CA LYS A 12 26.15 31.67 2.82
C LYS A 12 24.63 31.49 2.91
N ASN A 13 24.25 30.37 3.52
CA ASN A 13 22.90 29.84 3.46
C ASN A 13 22.34 29.64 4.86
N LEU A 14 21.02 29.79 4.97
CA LEU A 14 20.26 29.45 6.18
C LEU A 14 20.13 27.92 6.36
N LYS A 15 20.99 27.11 5.74
CA LYS A 15 21.00 25.67 6.02
C LYS A 15 21.49 25.51 7.45
N LEU A 16 20.78 24.68 8.21
CA LEU A 16 21.11 24.38 9.61
C LEU A 16 20.96 25.60 10.55
N TRP A 17 20.13 26.59 10.20
CA TRP A 17 19.83 27.76 11.05
C TRP A 17 19.35 27.37 12.46
N ALA A 18 18.57 26.29 12.54
CA ALA A 18 18.06 25.79 13.80
C ALA A 18 19.07 24.96 14.62
N GLU A 19 20.34 24.80 14.22
CA GLU A 19 21.34 24.12 15.08
C GLU A 19 21.45 24.79 16.47
N GLY A 20 21.82 24.03 17.50
CA GLY A 20 22.05 24.58 18.85
C GLY A 20 20.78 24.59 19.70
N ALA A 21 20.55 25.67 20.46
CA ALA A 21 19.41 25.79 21.37
C ALA A 21 18.05 25.80 20.64
N ARG A 22 18.03 26.28 19.40
CA ARG A 22 16.84 26.23 18.54
C ARG A 22 16.42 24.79 18.23
N ASP A 23 17.38 23.88 18.02
CA ASP A 23 17.11 22.46 17.74
C ASP A 23 16.56 21.77 18.99
N THR A 24 17.04 22.15 20.18
CA THR A 24 16.53 21.58 21.44
C THR A 24 15.09 21.95 21.71
N ILE A 25 14.62 23.13 21.26
CA ILE A 25 13.20 23.52 21.31
C ILE A 25 12.41 22.76 20.24
N LEU A 26 12.86 22.78 18.98
CA LEU A 26 12.03 22.29 17.86
C LEU A 26 12.01 20.76 17.73
N ARG A 27 13.07 20.04 18.12
CA ARG A 27 13.19 18.59 17.91
C ARG A 27 12.14 17.76 18.66
N PRO A 28 11.81 18.05 19.95
CA PRO A 28 10.73 17.37 20.66
C PRO A 28 9.36 17.47 19.97
N HIS A 29 9.10 18.52 19.18
CA HIS A 29 7.83 18.70 18.50
C HIS A 29 7.66 17.90 17.21
N ILE A 30 8.72 17.23 16.70
CA ILE A 30 8.62 16.52 15.42
C ILE A 30 7.55 15.38 15.46
N PRO A 31 7.45 14.55 16.51
CA PRO A 31 6.40 13.53 16.61
C PRO A 31 4.98 14.14 16.63
N GLY A 32 4.74 15.19 17.43
CA GLY A 32 3.42 15.84 17.48
C GLY A 32 3.05 16.55 16.18
N TYR A 33 4.01 17.19 15.51
CA TYR A 33 3.79 17.76 14.18
C TYR A 33 3.49 16.65 13.14
N THR A 34 4.14 15.49 13.29
CA THR A 34 3.88 14.31 12.45
C THR A 34 2.46 13.81 12.64
N ASP A 35 1.97 13.66 13.87
CA ASP A 35 0.57 13.28 14.12
C ASP A 35 -0.42 14.34 13.58
N ALA A 36 -0.16 15.63 13.85
CA ALA A 36 -0.98 16.72 13.33
C ALA A 36 -1.09 16.72 11.79
N LEU A 37 0.02 16.44 11.10
CA LEU A 37 0.05 16.35 9.64
C LEU A 37 -0.69 15.11 9.09
N GLU A 38 -0.83 14.03 9.88
CA GLU A 38 -1.69 12.88 9.56
C GLU A 38 -3.18 13.19 9.72
N ARG A 39 -3.55 14.04 10.69
CA ARG A 39 -4.94 14.46 10.94
C ARG A 39 -5.46 15.52 9.96
N GLY A 40 -4.55 16.24 9.30
CA GLY A 40 -4.88 17.16 8.21
C GLY A 40 -4.41 18.61 8.43
N TRP A 41 -4.64 19.46 7.42
CA TRP A 41 -4.03 20.79 7.33
C TRP A 41 -4.41 21.75 8.48
N ARG A 42 -5.63 21.63 9.04
CA ARG A 42 -6.07 22.46 10.17
C ARG A 42 -5.25 22.16 11.42
N PHE A 43 -5.13 20.88 11.77
CA PHE A 43 -4.30 20.41 12.89
C PHE A 43 -2.83 20.74 12.67
N GLU A 44 -2.31 20.58 11.45
CA GLU A 44 -0.95 21.01 11.10
C GLU A 44 -0.73 22.50 11.42
N ARG A 45 -1.63 23.37 10.93
CA ARG A 45 -1.54 24.82 11.13
C ARG A 45 -1.63 25.19 12.60
N ASP A 46 -2.58 24.60 13.32
CA ASP A 46 -2.80 24.91 14.72
C ASP A 46 -1.60 24.45 15.57
N TYR A 47 -1.04 23.27 15.29
CA TYR A 47 0.16 22.76 15.96
C TYR A 47 1.41 23.60 15.64
N VAL A 48 1.61 24.01 14.39
CA VAL A 48 2.74 24.91 14.03
C VAL A 48 2.63 26.24 14.79
N ARG A 49 1.42 26.79 14.93
CA ARG A 49 1.21 28.01 15.71
C ARG A 49 1.59 27.82 17.18
N GLU A 50 1.26 26.69 17.79
CA GLU A 50 1.68 26.37 19.16
C GLU A 50 3.21 26.32 19.30
N VAL A 51 3.89 25.64 18.38
CA VAL A 51 5.37 25.57 18.37
C VAL A 51 6.00 26.94 18.15
N CYS A 52 5.41 27.77 17.29
CA CYS A 52 5.87 29.14 17.08
C CYS A 52 5.71 29.99 18.34
N ASN A 53 4.58 29.86 19.06
CA ASN A 53 4.36 30.57 20.32
C ASN A 53 5.40 30.16 21.38
N GLU A 54 5.66 28.86 21.53
CA GLU A 54 6.72 28.35 22.41
C GLU A 54 8.11 28.87 22.01
N PHE A 55 8.39 28.88 20.71
CA PHE A 55 9.67 29.37 20.18
C PHE A 55 9.88 30.85 20.50
N HIS A 56 8.88 31.70 20.26
CA HIS A 56 8.95 33.14 20.52
C HIS A 56 8.92 33.50 22.01
N ALA A 57 8.35 32.64 22.86
CA ALA A 57 8.42 32.81 24.31
C ALA A 57 9.83 32.53 24.88
N ARG A 58 10.60 31.64 24.23
CA ARG A 58 11.95 31.25 24.68
C ARG A 58 13.07 32.02 24.00
N ILE A 59 12.85 32.51 22.79
CA ILE A 59 13.85 33.21 21.98
C ILE A 59 13.29 34.54 21.52
N SER A 60 13.93 35.63 21.93
CA SER A 60 13.56 36.98 21.51
C SER A 60 13.60 37.12 19.98
N TRP A 61 12.60 37.78 19.41
CA TRP A 61 12.54 38.07 17.98
C TRP A 61 13.67 39.00 17.52
N ARG A 62 14.27 39.77 18.44
CA ARG A 62 15.41 40.66 18.18
C ARG A 62 16.72 39.89 17.97
N LEU A 63 16.80 38.63 18.41
CA LEU A 63 18.02 37.81 18.28
C LEU A 63 18.28 37.41 16.83
N GLN A 64 19.50 37.63 16.35
CA GLN A 64 19.90 37.24 14.99
C GLN A 64 20.00 35.72 14.84
N ASP A 65 19.88 35.21 13.61
CA ASP A 65 19.85 33.76 13.33
C ASP A 65 21.19 33.06 13.62
N ASP A 66 22.30 33.79 13.56
CA ASP A 66 23.66 33.31 13.80
C ASP A 66 24.06 33.33 15.28
N GLU A 67 23.32 34.07 16.10
CA GLU A 67 23.52 34.17 17.55
C GLU A 67 22.73 33.08 18.28
N GLU A 68 23.33 32.48 19.31
CA GLU A 68 22.66 31.51 20.17
C GLU A 68 22.02 32.22 21.36
N PRO A 69 20.80 31.85 21.76
CA PRO A 69 20.19 32.39 22.97
C PRO A 69 21.00 31.96 24.20
N GLU A 70 20.98 32.78 25.23
CA GLU A 70 21.61 32.47 26.52
C GLU A 70 20.92 31.28 27.18
N LEU A 71 21.70 30.39 27.80
CA LEU A 71 21.21 29.23 28.53
C LEU A 71 21.32 29.49 30.04
N PRO A 72 20.36 29.04 30.86
CA PRO A 72 19.17 28.26 30.49
C PRO A 72 18.08 29.09 29.79
N LEU A 73 17.32 28.44 28.92
CA LEU A 73 16.16 29.08 28.27
C LEU A 73 15.06 29.35 29.32
N PRO A 74 14.26 30.43 29.16
CA PRO A 74 13.08 30.67 29.98
C PRO A 74 12.13 29.47 29.97
N GLU A 75 11.47 29.22 31.11
CA GLU A 75 10.41 28.21 31.19
C GLU A 75 9.21 28.69 30.37
N TYR A 76 8.66 27.80 29.55
CA TYR A 76 7.49 28.11 28.73
C TYR A 76 6.22 27.60 29.41
N ASP A 77 5.34 28.54 29.76
CA ASP A 77 3.98 28.25 30.20
C ASP A 77 3.00 28.51 29.04
N ARG A 78 2.26 27.48 28.64
CA ARG A 78 1.26 27.54 27.57
C ARG A 78 0.07 28.44 27.92
N PHE A 79 -0.20 28.65 29.21
CA PHE A 79 -1.33 29.44 29.69
C PHE A 79 -0.94 30.86 30.09
N ALA A 80 0.36 31.17 30.16
CA ALA A 80 0.82 32.52 30.41
C ALA A 80 0.42 33.43 29.25
N ILE A 81 -0.24 34.54 29.57
CA ILE A 81 -0.50 35.62 28.62
C ILE A 81 0.82 36.39 28.50
N PRO A 82 1.45 36.45 27.31
CA PRO A 82 2.66 37.23 27.13
C PRO A 82 2.36 38.69 27.49
N GLU A 83 3.18 39.28 28.37
CA GLU A 83 3.11 40.71 28.62
C GLU A 83 3.38 41.43 27.29
N ALA A 84 2.45 42.28 26.87
CA ALA A 84 2.63 43.07 25.66
C ALA A 84 3.73 44.10 25.92
N GLU A 85 4.89 43.93 25.29
CA GLU A 85 5.92 44.97 25.28
C GLU A 85 5.32 46.23 24.62
N GLU A 86 5.46 47.38 25.27
CA GLU A 86 5.12 48.68 24.69
C GLU A 86 6.13 49.00 23.59
N LEU A 87 5.83 48.55 22.38
CA LEU A 87 6.63 48.74 21.17
C LEU A 87 6.13 49.97 20.42
N ASP A 88 7.05 50.74 19.84
CA ASP A 88 6.71 51.77 18.86
C ASP A 88 6.11 51.12 17.60
N ASP A 89 5.36 51.89 16.81
CA ASP A 89 4.69 51.40 15.60
C ASP A 89 5.70 50.77 14.62
N GLU A 90 6.88 51.38 14.48
CA GLU A 90 7.96 50.85 13.63
C GLU A 90 8.52 49.52 14.16
N GLU A 91 8.69 49.39 15.47
CA GLU A 91 9.19 48.16 16.10
C GLU A 91 8.14 47.03 16.04
N ALA A 92 6.86 47.36 16.21
CA ALA A 92 5.77 46.41 16.08
C ALA A 92 5.67 45.83 14.66
N GLU A 93 5.89 46.65 13.63
CA GLU A 93 5.95 46.16 12.25
C GLU A 93 7.17 45.25 12.01
N GLN A 94 8.34 45.61 12.54
CA GLN A 94 9.53 44.78 12.47
C GLN A 94 9.34 43.44 13.17
N GLU A 95 8.76 43.44 14.37
CA GLU A 95 8.42 42.24 15.12
C GLU A 95 7.49 41.34 14.30
N ARG A 96 6.40 41.91 13.76
CA ARG A 96 5.43 41.17 12.94
C ARG A 96 6.11 40.49 11.76
N LEU A 97 6.90 41.23 10.97
CA LEU A 97 7.60 40.70 9.79
C LEU A 97 8.64 39.65 10.16
N ARG A 98 9.36 39.84 11.27
CA ARG A 98 10.38 38.91 11.76
C ARG A 98 9.74 37.61 12.26
N LYS A 99 8.68 37.71 13.07
CA LYS A 99 7.91 36.56 13.56
C LYS A 99 7.27 35.80 12.40
N GLU A 100 6.68 36.47 11.42
CA GLU A 100 6.11 35.82 10.24
C GLU A 100 7.18 35.03 9.45
N THR A 101 8.33 35.65 9.22
CA THR A 101 9.46 35.02 8.53
C THR A 101 9.97 33.78 9.29
N LEU A 102 10.12 33.89 10.62
CA LEU A 102 10.55 32.79 11.48
C LEU A 102 9.49 31.67 11.54
N ASN A 103 8.21 32.00 11.65
CA ASN A 103 7.11 31.03 11.65
C ASN A 103 7.13 30.18 10.37
N ALA A 104 7.30 30.83 9.22
CA ALA A 104 7.44 30.13 7.94
C ALA A 104 8.67 29.21 7.91
N ARG A 105 9.79 29.61 8.53
CA ARG A 105 11.01 28.79 8.64
C ARG A 105 10.82 27.60 9.58
N ILE A 106 10.19 27.80 10.73
CA ILE A 106 9.85 26.74 11.70
C ILE A 106 8.95 25.70 11.02
N GLY A 107 7.89 26.14 10.35
CA GLY A 107 7.00 25.26 9.58
C GLY A 107 7.75 24.45 8.52
N ARG A 108 8.59 25.09 7.70
CA ARG A 108 9.44 24.39 6.71
C ARG A 108 10.41 23.41 7.35
N TRP A 109 10.99 23.77 8.49
CA TRP A 109 11.94 22.92 9.23
C TRP A 109 11.25 21.67 9.78
N LEU A 110 10.10 21.83 10.45
CA LEU A 110 9.28 20.72 10.95
C LEU A 110 8.84 19.82 9.80
N LYS A 111 8.32 20.39 8.71
CA LYS A 111 7.92 19.66 7.51
C LYS A 111 9.06 18.84 6.91
N TYR A 112 10.25 19.43 6.78
CA TYR A 112 11.43 18.73 6.28
C TYR A 112 11.86 17.57 7.18
N ARG A 113 11.88 17.79 8.51
CA ARG A 113 12.25 16.76 9.49
C ARG A 113 11.22 15.64 9.56
N ALA A 114 9.94 15.98 9.61
CA ALA A 114 8.85 15.03 9.55
C ALA A 114 8.91 14.20 8.27
N ARG A 115 9.13 14.82 7.09
CA ARG A 115 9.36 14.08 5.83
C ARG A 115 10.62 13.21 5.84
N ARG A 116 11.62 13.53 6.65
CA ARG A 116 12.82 12.67 6.81
C ARG A 116 12.61 11.51 7.78
N LEU A 117 11.79 11.69 8.81
CA LEU A 117 11.37 10.60 9.71
C LEU A 117 10.37 9.70 9.01
N ARG A 118 9.37 10.31 8.37
CA ARG A 118 8.58 9.77 7.27
C ARG A 118 9.37 9.74 5.98
N ARG A 119 10.67 9.36 6.02
CA ARG A 119 11.16 8.58 4.87
C ARG A 119 10.02 7.60 4.63
N PRO A 120 9.45 7.50 3.41
CA PRO A 120 8.49 6.45 3.16
C PRO A 120 9.22 5.26 3.75
N LEU A 121 8.71 4.74 4.86
CA LEU A 121 9.14 3.44 5.29
C LEU A 121 8.90 2.74 3.97
N ALA A 122 9.97 2.30 3.33
CA ALA A 122 9.85 1.31 2.29
C ALA A 122 9.32 0.13 3.11
N ARG A 123 8.04 0.25 3.52
CA ARG A 123 7.26 -0.72 4.18
C ARG A 123 7.27 -1.70 3.07
N ASP A 124 8.03 -2.76 3.32
CA ASP A 124 8.08 -3.90 2.45
C ASP A 124 6.65 -4.08 1.97
N PRO A 125 6.34 -3.93 0.68
CA PRO A 125 4.95 -3.91 0.21
C PRO A 125 4.21 -5.20 0.61
N LYS A 126 4.95 -6.24 1.01
CA LYS A 126 4.46 -7.45 1.66
C LYS A 126 3.89 -7.25 3.07
N LYS A 127 4.47 -6.34 3.85
CA LYS A 127 4.11 -6.04 5.24
C LYS A 127 3.15 -4.86 5.36
N ASP A 128 3.07 -3.99 4.35
CA ASP A 128 2.13 -2.87 4.39
C ASP A 128 0.71 -3.37 4.08
N PRO A 129 -0.23 -3.33 5.05
CA PRO A 129 -1.60 -3.76 4.80
C PRO A 129 -2.26 -2.92 3.70
N TRP A 130 -1.89 -1.64 3.58
CA TRP A 130 -2.37 -0.74 2.54
C TRP A 130 -1.88 -1.15 1.15
N ALA A 131 -0.62 -1.54 0.98
CA ALA A 131 -0.13 -2.05 -0.31
C ALA A 131 -0.88 -3.32 -0.74
N ARG A 132 -1.15 -4.24 0.20
CA ARG A 132 -1.95 -5.45 -0.07
C ARG A 132 -3.40 -5.12 -0.44
N LEU A 133 -3.98 -4.12 0.20
CA LEU A 133 -5.32 -3.63 -0.12
C LEU A 133 -5.34 -3.02 -1.54
N LEU A 134 -4.39 -2.14 -1.86
CA LEU A 134 -4.26 -1.52 -3.19
C LEU A 134 -3.96 -2.54 -4.30
N CYS A 135 -3.27 -3.64 -3.99
CA CYS A 135 -3.10 -4.76 -4.92
C CYS A 135 -4.43 -5.36 -5.40
N LYS A 136 -5.47 -5.38 -4.53
CA LYS A 136 -6.81 -5.84 -4.95
C LYS A 136 -7.42 -4.91 -6.01
N LEU A 137 -7.19 -3.60 -5.89
CA LEU A 137 -7.67 -2.62 -6.86
C LEU A 137 -7.03 -2.86 -8.24
N THR A 138 -5.74 -3.18 -8.29
CA THR A 138 -5.05 -3.47 -9.55
C THR A 138 -5.29 -4.89 -10.10
N GLY A 139 -6.10 -5.70 -9.41
CA GLY A 139 -6.28 -7.12 -9.72
C GLY A 139 -5.01 -7.96 -9.52
N THR A 140 -3.99 -7.43 -8.86
CA THR A 140 -2.77 -8.18 -8.55
C THR A 140 -2.96 -8.95 -7.25
N SER A 141 -3.05 -10.27 -7.33
CA SER A 141 -3.04 -11.12 -6.14
C SER A 141 -1.59 -11.49 -5.78
N PRO A 142 -1.29 -11.69 -4.47
CA PRO A 142 -0.04 -12.31 -4.08
C PRO A 142 0.10 -13.67 -4.78
N PRO A 143 1.29 -14.01 -5.29
CA PRO A 143 1.54 -15.29 -5.95
C PRO A 143 1.22 -16.42 -4.97
N THR A 144 0.58 -17.47 -5.47
CA THR A 144 0.37 -18.69 -4.69
C THR A 144 1.70 -19.37 -4.39
N LYS A 145 1.75 -20.18 -3.34
CA LYS A 145 2.93 -21.01 -3.06
C LYS A 145 3.14 -22.00 -4.21
N ALA A 146 4.39 -22.42 -4.41
CA ALA A 146 4.72 -23.46 -5.39
C ALA A 146 3.82 -24.69 -5.18
N ARG A 147 3.14 -25.11 -6.25
CA ARG A 147 2.29 -26.30 -6.24
C ARG A 147 3.13 -27.52 -5.89
N GLN A 148 2.53 -28.49 -5.21
CA GLN A 148 3.18 -29.79 -5.05
C GLN A 148 3.31 -30.46 -6.43
N ALA A 149 4.31 -31.32 -6.63
CA ALA A 149 4.59 -31.88 -7.96
C ALA A 149 3.37 -32.60 -8.58
N TYR A 150 2.62 -33.38 -7.80
CA TYR A 150 1.39 -34.03 -8.30
C TYR A 150 0.27 -33.02 -8.62
N GLN A 151 0.21 -31.87 -7.93
CA GLN A 151 -0.77 -30.82 -8.23
C GLN A 151 -0.39 -30.08 -9.51
N GLN A 152 0.91 -29.88 -9.76
CA GLN A 152 1.40 -29.35 -11.02
C GLN A 152 1.12 -30.32 -12.17
N PHE A 153 1.36 -31.62 -11.97
CA PHE A 153 0.97 -32.65 -12.92
C PHE A 153 -0.54 -32.63 -13.20
N MET A 154 -1.36 -32.48 -12.15
CA MET A 154 -2.79 -32.31 -12.30
C MET A 154 -3.14 -31.09 -13.14
N HIS A 155 -2.48 -29.95 -12.93
CA HIS A 155 -2.71 -28.73 -13.72
C HIS A 155 -2.28 -28.88 -15.19
N GLU A 156 -1.16 -29.54 -15.47
CA GLU A 156 -0.60 -29.69 -16.82
C GLU A 156 -1.27 -30.80 -17.65
N SER A 157 -1.85 -31.82 -17.00
CA SER A 157 -2.29 -33.05 -17.67
C SER A 157 -3.70 -33.50 -17.26
N TYR A 158 -4.53 -32.59 -16.73
CA TYR A 158 -5.89 -32.94 -16.32
C TYR A 158 -6.70 -33.51 -17.48
N ASP A 159 -6.88 -32.75 -18.54
CA ASP A 159 -7.80 -33.10 -19.64
C ASP A 159 -7.31 -34.31 -20.46
N THR A 160 -5.99 -34.51 -20.54
CA THR A 160 -5.38 -35.52 -21.40
C THR A 160 -5.16 -36.88 -20.73
N VAL A 161 -4.70 -36.88 -19.47
CA VAL A 161 -4.28 -38.12 -18.78
C VAL A 161 -5.22 -38.44 -17.61
N ILE A 162 -5.56 -37.44 -16.79
CA ILE A 162 -6.21 -37.69 -15.51
C ILE A 162 -7.73 -37.80 -15.67
N GLU A 163 -8.37 -36.91 -16.45
CA GLU A 163 -9.82 -36.88 -16.62
C GLU A 163 -10.38 -38.20 -17.18
N PRO A 164 -9.79 -38.83 -18.22
CA PRO A 164 -10.29 -40.12 -18.73
C PRO A 164 -10.23 -41.22 -17.65
N VAL A 165 -9.15 -41.28 -16.87
CA VAL A 165 -8.97 -42.28 -15.80
C VAL A 165 -9.91 -42.01 -14.64
N VAL A 166 -10.04 -40.74 -14.22
CA VAL A 166 -10.99 -40.32 -13.19
C VAL A 166 -12.41 -40.69 -13.60
N ARG A 167 -12.82 -40.37 -14.84
CA ARG A 167 -14.17 -40.65 -15.34
C ARG A 167 -14.41 -42.15 -15.44
N ALA A 168 -13.44 -42.93 -15.92
CA ALA A 168 -13.52 -44.38 -15.99
C ALA A 168 -13.66 -45.01 -14.59
N ARG A 169 -12.77 -44.65 -13.65
CA ARG A 169 -12.82 -45.16 -12.27
C ARG A 169 -14.08 -44.72 -11.54
N TRP A 170 -14.51 -43.46 -11.70
CA TRP A 170 -15.75 -42.95 -11.11
C TRP A 170 -16.98 -43.70 -11.62
N ASN A 171 -17.06 -43.95 -12.94
CA ASN A 171 -18.13 -44.73 -13.52
C ASN A 171 -18.14 -46.19 -13.04
N ALA A 172 -16.96 -46.79 -12.80
CA ALA A 172 -16.85 -48.14 -12.26
C ALA A 172 -17.23 -48.23 -10.76
N THR A 173 -16.99 -47.17 -9.99
CA THR A 173 -17.28 -47.12 -8.54
C THR A 173 -18.73 -46.72 -8.25
N GLY A 174 -19.39 -46.02 -9.19
CA GLY A 174 -20.74 -45.47 -9.02
C GLY A 174 -21.89 -46.42 -9.37
N VAL A 175 -21.65 -47.73 -9.43
CA VAL A 175 -22.67 -48.77 -9.66
C VAL A 175 -22.67 -49.67 -8.44
N ASP A 176 -23.72 -49.59 -7.62
CA ASP A 176 -23.94 -50.57 -6.55
C ASP A 176 -24.27 -51.95 -7.15
N GLU A 177 -24.12 -53.01 -6.33
CA GLU A 177 -24.49 -54.39 -6.71
C GLU A 177 -25.96 -54.51 -7.18
N ASP A 178 -26.83 -53.61 -6.71
CA ASP A 178 -28.25 -53.51 -7.08
C ASP A 178 -28.50 -52.72 -8.38
N GLY A 179 -27.46 -52.19 -9.02
CA GLY A 179 -27.57 -51.39 -10.25
C GLY A 179 -28.13 -49.98 -10.06
N SER A 180 -28.43 -49.56 -8.83
CA SER A 180 -28.79 -48.17 -8.52
C SER A 180 -27.54 -47.30 -8.49
N SER A 181 -27.54 -46.20 -9.26
CA SER A 181 -26.41 -45.29 -9.26
C SER A 181 -26.43 -44.43 -7.98
N LEU A 182 -25.43 -44.59 -7.11
CA LEU A 182 -25.14 -43.70 -5.96
C LEU A 182 -24.67 -42.30 -6.37
N ARG A 183 -24.92 -41.88 -7.61
CA ARG A 183 -24.52 -40.56 -8.12
C ARG A 183 -25.27 -39.49 -7.36
N THR A 184 -24.64 -38.95 -6.32
CA THR A 184 -25.05 -37.67 -5.73
C THR A 184 -25.12 -36.63 -6.86
N LYS A 185 -26.15 -35.78 -6.84
CA LYS A 185 -26.31 -34.69 -7.83
C LYS A 185 -25.09 -33.75 -7.89
N LYS A 186 -24.25 -33.74 -6.86
CA LYS A 186 -22.92 -33.12 -6.85
C LYS A 186 -21.96 -34.01 -7.64
N GLY A 187 -21.41 -33.50 -8.73
CA GLY A 187 -20.50 -34.21 -9.63
C GLY A 187 -19.24 -34.79 -8.97
N ILE A 188 -18.25 -35.21 -9.77
CA ILE A 188 -17.08 -35.96 -9.29
C ILE A 188 -16.35 -35.23 -8.16
N ASP A 189 -16.18 -35.91 -7.03
CA ASP A 189 -15.55 -35.36 -5.83
C ASP A 189 -14.11 -34.87 -6.10
N ALA A 190 -13.75 -33.74 -5.50
CA ALA A 190 -12.42 -33.15 -5.62
C ALA A 190 -11.34 -34.02 -4.97
N ASN A 191 -11.64 -34.67 -3.84
CA ASN A 191 -10.68 -35.56 -3.19
C ASN A 191 -10.43 -36.80 -4.04
N PHE A 192 -11.48 -37.37 -4.65
CA PHE A 192 -11.35 -38.49 -5.59
C PHE A 192 -10.40 -38.14 -6.76
N ARG A 193 -10.60 -36.97 -7.38
CA ARG A 193 -9.71 -36.47 -8.45
C ARG A 193 -8.26 -36.35 -8.00
N ALA A 194 -8.04 -35.79 -6.81
CA ALA A 194 -6.70 -35.61 -6.26
C ALA A 194 -6.01 -36.95 -5.94
N THR A 195 -6.75 -37.96 -5.48
CA THR A 195 -6.22 -39.31 -5.22
C THR A 195 -5.77 -39.98 -6.51
N VAL A 196 -6.62 -40.00 -7.54
CA VAL A 196 -6.28 -40.58 -8.85
C VAL A 196 -5.08 -39.87 -9.48
N ALA A 197 -5.05 -38.53 -9.45
CA ALA A 197 -3.93 -37.75 -9.96
C ALA A 197 -2.61 -38.06 -9.22
N ARG A 198 -2.68 -38.29 -7.91
CA ARG A 198 -1.51 -38.62 -7.09
C ARG A 198 -0.97 -40.01 -7.41
N GLU A 199 -1.84 -41.00 -7.61
CA GLU A 199 -1.44 -42.35 -8.02
C GLU A 199 -0.76 -42.33 -9.39
N LEU A 200 -1.40 -41.72 -10.39
CA LEU A 200 -0.84 -41.59 -11.74
C LEU A 200 0.50 -40.85 -11.74
N PHE A 201 0.65 -39.83 -10.88
CA PHE A 201 1.93 -39.13 -10.71
C PHE A 201 3.05 -40.03 -10.16
N PHE A 202 2.74 -40.91 -9.19
CA PHE A 202 3.73 -41.81 -8.62
C PHE A 202 4.10 -42.98 -9.53
N GLU A 203 3.24 -43.31 -10.49
CA GLU A 203 3.53 -44.27 -11.56
C GLU A 203 4.52 -43.71 -12.60
N LEU A 204 4.67 -42.37 -12.70
CA LEU A 204 5.63 -41.74 -13.61
C LEU A 204 7.08 -42.08 -13.21
N PRO A 205 8.00 -42.17 -14.18
CA PRO A 205 9.43 -42.29 -13.88
C PRO A 205 9.93 -41.16 -12.97
N ALA A 206 10.86 -41.49 -12.07
CA ALA A 206 11.43 -40.51 -11.12
C ALA A 206 12.00 -39.26 -11.81
N THR A 207 12.56 -39.41 -13.01
CA THR A 207 13.08 -38.31 -13.83
C THR A 207 11.99 -37.32 -14.24
N GLU A 208 10.79 -37.81 -14.57
CA GLU A 208 9.65 -36.96 -14.94
C GLU A 208 9.04 -36.29 -13.72
N GLN A 209 8.94 -37.02 -12.59
CA GLN A 209 8.49 -36.46 -11.32
C GLN A 209 9.39 -35.29 -10.87
N ASP A 210 10.71 -35.43 -11.01
CA ASP A 210 11.67 -34.37 -10.69
C ASP A 210 11.56 -33.18 -11.66
N ALA A 211 11.36 -33.44 -12.96
CA ALA A 211 11.14 -32.38 -13.94
C ALA A 211 9.88 -31.55 -13.64
N ILE A 212 8.76 -32.22 -13.30
CA ILE A 212 7.51 -31.54 -12.91
C ILE A 212 7.71 -30.73 -11.62
N ARG A 213 8.43 -31.30 -10.63
CA ARG A 213 8.77 -30.60 -9.39
C ARG A 213 9.62 -29.36 -9.65
N GLN A 214 10.53 -29.41 -10.62
CA GLN A 214 11.34 -28.27 -11.02
C GLN A 214 10.50 -27.20 -11.72
N ARG A 215 9.64 -27.57 -12.68
CA ARG A 215 8.70 -26.65 -13.34
C ARG A 215 7.79 -25.92 -12.34
N ALA A 216 7.23 -26.65 -11.37
CA ALA A 216 6.39 -26.06 -10.32
C ALA A 216 7.13 -24.99 -9.48
N LYS A 217 8.44 -25.20 -9.23
CA LYS A 217 9.28 -24.22 -8.51
C LYS A 217 9.62 -23.01 -9.37
N GLU A 218 9.91 -23.24 -10.66
CA GLU A 218 10.24 -22.19 -11.63
C GLU A 218 9.02 -21.28 -11.86
N GLU A 219 7.84 -21.83 -12.13
CA GLU A 219 6.58 -21.08 -12.30
C GLU A 219 6.27 -20.22 -11.06
N ALA A 220 6.42 -20.79 -9.86
CA ALA A 220 6.17 -20.07 -8.62
C ALA A 220 7.21 -18.97 -8.35
N THR A 221 8.46 -19.18 -8.76
CA THR A 221 9.53 -18.17 -8.63
C THR A 221 9.29 -17.04 -9.62
N GLN A 222 8.94 -17.36 -10.88
CA GLN A 222 8.58 -16.39 -11.90
C GLN A 222 7.37 -15.55 -11.49
N ALA A 223 6.27 -16.18 -11.05
CA ALA A 223 5.08 -15.47 -10.58
C ALA A 223 5.39 -14.55 -9.40
N LYS A 224 6.30 -14.95 -8.51
CA LYS A 224 6.75 -14.13 -7.39
C LYS A 224 7.61 -12.95 -7.83
N ASP A 225 8.52 -13.17 -8.77
CA ASP A 225 9.38 -12.11 -9.29
C ASP A 225 8.56 -11.09 -10.09
N ASP A 226 7.59 -11.56 -10.90
CA ASP A 226 6.64 -10.71 -11.62
C ASP A 226 5.78 -9.88 -10.66
N TYR A 227 5.27 -10.49 -9.59
CA TYR A 227 4.53 -9.78 -8.55
C TYR A 227 5.38 -8.71 -7.86
N LEU A 228 6.63 -9.01 -7.51
CA LEU A 228 7.54 -8.05 -6.87
C LEU A 228 7.96 -6.94 -7.81
N LYS A 229 8.13 -7.25 -9.09
CA LYS A 229 8.40 -6.28 -10.14
C LYS A 229 7.24 -5.29 -10.26
N ARG A 230 5.99 -5.79 -10.36
CA ARG A 230 4.77 -4.96 -10.39
C ARG A 230 4.63 -4.08 -9.14
N LEU A 231 4.89 -4.63 -7.96
CA LEU A 231 4.89 -3.86 -6.71
C LEU A 231 5.93 -2.73 -6.68
N LYS A 232 7.08 -2.93 -7.34
CA LYS A 232 8.19 -1.95 -7.35
C LYS A 232 8.01 -0.87 -8.42
N GLU A 233 7.46 -1.22 -9.57
CA GLU A 233 7.23 -0.30 -10.70
C GLU A 233 6.13 0.73 -10.41
N GLY A 234 5.22 0.41 -9.48
CA GLY A 234 4.08 1.26 -9.13
C GLY A 234 2.87 1.01 -10.04
N PRO A 235 1.81 1.82 -9.90
CA PRO A 235 0.62 1.67 -10.73
C PRO A 235 0.95 1.96 -12.20
N SER A 236 0.60 1.03 -13.08
CA SER A 236 0.75 1.20 -14.52
C SER A 236 -0.14 2.34 -15.02
N LYS A 237 0.36 3.06 -16.03
CA LYS A 237 -0.37 4.13 -16.71
C LYS A 237 -1.01 3.67 -18.01
N ALA A 238 -0.82 2.41 -18.40
CA ALA A 238 -1.40 1.85 -19.62
C ALA A 238 -2.94 1.86 -19.52
N PRO A 239 -3.66 2.18 -20.61
CA PRO A 239 -5.13 2.17 -20.65
C PRO A 239 -5.74 0.85 -20.15
N GLU A 240 -5.16 -0.30 -20.51
CA GLU A 240 -5.64 -1.64 -20.13
C GLU A 240 -5.54 -1.86 -18.63
N ASP A 241 -4.42 -1.45 -18.03
CA ASP A 241 -4.23 -1.56 -16.58
C ASP A 241 -5.14 -0.62 -15.81
N ARG A 242 -5.39 0.58 -16.34
CA ARG A 242 -6.35 1.52 -15.74
C ARG A 242 -7.77 0.99 -15.82
N GLN A 243 -8.17 0.43 -16.95
CA GLN A 243 -9.50 -0.19 -17.10
C GLN A 243 -9.67 -1.33 -16.09
N ARG A 244 -8.69 -2.23 -15.96
CA ARG A 244 -8.69 -3.27 -14.92
C ARG A 244 -8.86 -2.69 -13.52
N CYS A 245 -8.24 -1.55 -13.21
CA CYS A 245 -8.41 -0.89 -11.92
C CYS A 245 -9.83 -0.34 -11.74
N ILE A 246 -10.40 0.27 -12.79
CA ILE A 246 -11.75 0.83 -12.80
C ILE A 246 -12.78 -0.30 -12.61
N ASP A 247 -12.64 -1.42 -13.32
CA ASP A 247 -13.52 -2.57 -13.20
C ASP A 247 -13.55 -3.14 -11.78
N ASN A 248 -12.38 -3.19 -11.12
CA ASN A 248 -12.24 -3.65 -9.74
C ASN A 248 -12.64 -2.60 -8.68
N LEU A 249 -12.78 -1.32 -9.07
CA LEU A 249 -13.00 -0.21 -8.14
C LEU A 249 -14.33 -0.35 -7.39
N GLY A 250 -15.37 -0.84 -8.05
CA GLY A 250 -16.68 -1.07 -7.44
C GLY A 250 -16.61 -2.02 -6.25
N ALA A 251 -16.08 -3.23 -6.46
CA ALA A 251 -15.92 -4.24 -5.41
C ALA A 251 -14.92 -3.82 -4.32
N PHE A 252 -13.87 -3.09 -4.70
CA PHE A 252 -12.91 -2.53 -3.75
C PHE A 252 -13.56 -1.52 -2.81
N MET A 253 -14.28 -0.54 -3.36
CA MET A 253 -14.89 0.55 -2.59
C MET A 253 -16.10 0.08 -1.81
N SER A 254 -16.91 -0.85 -2.33
CA SER A 254 -18.06 -1.39 -1.60
C SER A 254 -17.62 -2.04 -0.28
N THR A 255 -16.49 -2.74 -0.27
CA THR A 255 -15.90 -3.32 0.94
C THR A 255 -15.57 -2.21 1.95
N LEU A 256 -14.91 -1.13 1.53
CA LEU A 256 -14.53 -0.04 2.42
C LEU A 256 -15.75 0.73 2.97
N LEU A 257 -16.72 1.04 2.11
CA LEU A 257 -17.93 1.76 2.50
C LEU A 257 -18.80 0.93 3.46
N ARG A 258 -18.81 -0.40 3.31
CA ARG A 258 -19.45 -1.32 4.27
C ARG A 258 -18.78 -1.26 5.63
N GLU A 259 -17.46 -1.40 5.71
CA GLU A 259 -16.75 -1.33 7.00
C GLU A 259 -16.95 0.04 7.70
N ILE A 260 -16.99 1.14 6.93
CA ILE A 260 -17.34 2.46 7.48
C ILE A 260 -18.74 2.44 8.09
N TYR A 261 -19.72 1.89 7.37
CA TYR A 261 -21.09 1.78 7.87
C TYR A 261 -21.18 0.92 9.12
N ASP A 262 -20.57 -0.27 9.12
CA ASP A 262 -20.61 -1.21 10.25
C ASP A 262 -19.99 -0.61 11.52
N HIS A 263 -18.93 0.19 11.37
CA HIS A 263 -18.25 0.81 12.51
C HIS A 263 -18.83 2.16 12.95
N THR A 264 -19.54 2.90 12.08
CA THR A 264 -19.97 4.28 12.38
C THR A 264 -21.48 4.50 12.28
N GLY A 265 -22.22 3.58 11.66
CA GLY A 265 -23.63 3.73 11.29
C GLY A 265 -23.88 4.76 10.18
N LEU A 266 -22.84 5.38 9.61
CA LEU A 266 -22.99 6.43 8.61
C LEU A 266 -23.19 5.83 7.21
N VAL A 267 -24.29 6.21 6.56
CA VAL A 267 -24.50 5.96 5.12
C VAL A 267 -23.49 6.76 4.33
N SER A 268 -22.81 6.10 3.39
CA SER A 268 -21.71 6.70 2.63
C SER A 268 -21.76 6.32 1.16
N PHE A 269 -21.29 7.22 0.32
CA PHE A 269 -21.12 6.98 -1.11
C PHE A 269 -19.87 7.67 -1.61
N ALA A 270 -19.32 7.16 -2.71
CA ALA A 270 -18.16 7.71 -3.39
C ALA A 270 -18.49 7.90 -4.87
N VAL A 271 -18.13 9.06 -5.41
CA VAL A 271 -18.21 9.39 -6.83
C VAL A 271 -16.78 9.53 -7.35
N PHE A 272 -16.46 8.77 -8.39
CA PHE A 272 -15.20 8.82 -9.11
C PHE A 272 -15.46 9.36 -10.50
N GLY A 273 -14.55 10.17 -11.03
CA GLY A 273 -14.71 10.78 -12.34
C GLY A 273 -13.39 10.89 -13.09
N GLY A 274 -13.40 10.61 -14.38
CA GLY A 274 -12.22 10.67 -15.24
C GLY A 274 -12.44 10.03 -16.61
N PRO A 275 -11.39 10.01 -17.45
CA PRO A 275 -11.44 9.35 -18.75
C PRO A 275 -11.53 7.83 -18.55
N ILE A 276 -12.54 7.19 -19.16
CA ILE A 276 -12.73 5.75 -19.05
C ILE A 276 -12.21 5.04 -20.32
N PRO A 277 -11.17 4.20 -20.22
CA PRO A 277 -10.52 3.60 -21.38
C PRO A 277 -11.43 2.80 -22.32
N ASN A 278 -12.34 1.98 -21.80
CA ASN A 278 -13.27 1.19 -22.62
C ASN A 278 -14.40 2.01 -23.27
N HIS A 279 -14.51 3.29 -22.93
CA HIS A 279 -15.40 4.26 -23.57
C HIS A 279 -14.57 5.31 -24.31
N GLU A 280 -13.53 4.90 -25.03
CA GLU A 280 -12.71 5.78 -25.88
C GLU A 280 -12.11 6.98 -25.13
N GLY A 281 -11.86 6.83 -23.83
CA GLY A 281 -11.34 7.90 -22.98
C GLY A 281 -12.35 8.99 -22.63
N GLU A 282 -13.64 8.79 -22.89
CA GLU A 282 -14.70 9.72 -22.51
C GLU A 282 -14.71 9.99 -21.00
N LEU A 283 -14.98 11.25 -20.63
CA LEU A 283 -15.17 11.64 -19.24
C LEU A 283 -16.52 11.09 -18.73
N ARG A 284 -16.45 10.11 -17.84
CA ARG A 284 -17.62 9.53 -17.17
C ARG A 284 -17.42 9.51 -15.65
N ASN A 285 -18.52 9.25 -14.95
CA ASN A 285 -18.54 9.11 -13.51
C ASN A 285 -18.91 7.67 -13.12
N LEU A 286 -18.25 7.14 -12.10
CA LEU A 286 -18.62 5.89 -11.42
C LEU A 286 -19.11 6.23 -10.01
N THR A 287 -20.23 5.63 -9.60
CA THR A 287 -20.77 5.82 -8.25
C THR A 287 -20.83 4.49 -7.51
N VAL A 288 -20.28 4.46 -6.30
CA VAL A 288 -20.39 3.32 -5.38
C VAL A 288 -21.03 3.83 -4.10
N ALA A 289 -22.10 3.18 -3.64
CA ALA A 289 -22.81 3.59 -2.44
C ALA A 289 -23.04 2.41 -1.51
N HIS A 290 -23.03 2.68 -0.20
CA HIS A 290 -23.41 1.72 0.82
C HIS A 290 -24.36 2.36 1.84
N GLY A 291 -25.30 1.56 2.33
CA GLY A 291 -26.42 2.01 3.15
C GLY A 291 -27.69 2.22 2.33
N ARG A 292 -28.82 1.84 2.92
CA ARG A 292 -30.15 1.85 2.29
C ARG A 292 -31.11 2.69 3.12
N SER A 293 -32.09 3.31 2.46
CA SER A 293 -33.18 4.00 3.13
C SER A 293 -34.11 3.01 3.85
N LEU A 294 -34.87 3.50 4.84
CA LEU A 294 -35.82 2.68 5.62
C LEU A 294 -37.15 2.38 4.87
N GLY A 295 -37.33 2.90 3.66
CA GLY A 295 -38.57 2.71 2.89
C GLY A 295 -38.75 1.26 2.42
N ALA A 296 -39.97 0.90 2.00
CA ALA A 296 -40.40 -0.45 1.61
C ALA A 296 -39.64 -1.09 0.41
N GLY A 297 -38.61 -0.44 -0.13
CA GLY A 297 -37.72 -0.98 -1.15
C GLY A 297 -36.25 -0.62 -0.94
N GLY A 298 -35.88 -0.13 0.25
CA GLY A 298 -34.54 0.26 0.67
C GLY A 298 -33.57 0.61 -0.46
N CYS A 299 -33.69 1.81 -1.02
CA CYS A 299 -32.78 2.27 -2.07
C CYS A 299 -31.59 3.03 -1.48
N THR A 300 -30.46 3.01 -2.20
CA THR A 300 -29.27 3.80 -1.87
C THR A 300 -29.49 5.28 -2.22
N PHE A 301 -28.68 6.18 -1.65
CA PHE A 301 -28.80 7.62 -1.87
C PHE A 301 -28.81 8.03 -3.36
N PRO A 302 -27.92 7.51 -4.23
CA PRO A 302 -27.94 7.84 -5.66
C PRO A 302 -29.24 7.41 -6.36
N LEU A 303 -29.84 6.29 -5.95
CA LEU A 303 -31.08 5.77 -6.53
C LEU A 303 -32.33 6.46 -5.98
N TRP A 304 -32.30 6.89 -4.71
CA TRP A 304 -33.45 7.53 -4.06
C TRP A 304 -33.93 8.77 -4.80
N MET A 305 -33.03 9.54 -5.41
CA MET A 305 -33.36 10.67 -6.27
C MET A 305 -32.52 10.66 -7.56
N LYS A 306 -32.61 9.57 -8.35
CA LYS A 306 -31.80 9.35 -9.58
C LYS A 306 -31.67 10.60 -10.47
N ALA A 307 -32.79 11.24 -10.81
CA ALA A 307 -32.80 12.43 -11.67
C ALA A 307 -32.06 13.64 -11.07
N ARG A 308 -32.28 13.90 -9.77
CA ARG A 308 -31.62 15.01 -9.07
C ARG A 308 -30.14 14.72 -8.84
N PHE A 309 -29.80 13.49 -8.50
CA PHE A 309 -28.42 13.07 -8.30
C PHE A 309 -27.62 13.15 -9.61
N GLY A 310 -28.21 12.71 -10.73
CA GLY A 310 -27.62 12.88 -12.06
C GLY A 310 -27.30 14.34 -12.36
N ARG A 311 -28.29 15.22 -12.27
CA ARG A 311 -28.13 16.64 -12.61
C ARG A 311 -27.26 17.42 -11.62
N ASP A 312 -27.54 17.30 -10.32
CA ASP A 312 -26.95 18.19 -9.31
C ASP A 312 -25.57 17.68 -8.83
N VAL A 313 -25.24 16.39 -9.04
CA VAL A 313 -23.97 15.79 -8.58
C VAL A 313 -23.14 15.30 -9.76
N LEU A 314 -23.68 14.43 -10.62
CA LEU A 314 -22.88 13.82 -11.69
C LEU A 314 -22.56 14.80 -12.82
N ASP A 315 -23.53 15.60 -13.28
CA ASP A 315 -23.29 16.58 -14.34
C ASP A 315 -22.36 17.70 -13.85
N PHE A 316 -22.54 18.16 -12.61
CA PHE A 316 -21.64 19.13 -11.98
C PHE A 316 -20.20 18.60 -11.88
N MET A 317 -20.03 17.34 -11.45
CA MET A 317 -18.72 16.68 -11.45
C MET A 317 -18.14 16.58 -12.87
N LYS A 318 -18.95 16.20 -13.86
CA LYS A 318 -18.53 16.09 -15.26
C LYS A 318 -18.09 17.44 -15.85
N GLU A 319 -18.77 18.52 -15.49
CA GLU A 319 -18.35 19.88 -15.86
C GLU A 319 -16.99 20.24 -15.26
N TRP A 320 -16.79 19.95 -13.97
CA TRP A 320 -15.50 20.17 -13.31
C TRP A 320 -14.37 19.35 -13.95
N LEU A 321 -14.62 18.08 -14.31
CA LEU A 321 -13.63 17.20 -14.94
C LEU A 321 -13.13 17.74 -16.29
N LYS A 322 -13.95 18.49 -17.04
CA LYS A 322 -13.52 19.15 -18.29
C LYS A 322 -12.42 20.20 -18.04
N GLY A 323 -12.34 20.76 -16.84
CA GLY A 323 -11.24 21.65 -16.42
C GLY A 323 -10.02 20.91 -15.87
N VAL A 324 -10.13 19.62 -15.58
CA VAL A 324 -9.06 18.79 -15.01
C VAL A 324 -8.29 18.03 -16.08
N TYR A 325 -8.98 17.51 -17.10
CA TYR A 325 -8.40 16.68 -18.14
C TYR A 325 -8.38 17.39 -19.50
N THR A 326 -7.24 17.33 -20.19
CA THR A 326 -7.14 17.81 -21.56
C THR A 326 -7.69 16.77 -22.55
N LYS A 327 -8.03 17.22 -23.76
CA LYS A 327 -8.51 16.32 -24.81
C LYS A 327 -7.47 15.25 -25.18
N GLU A 328 -6.20 15.64 -25.26
CA GLU A 328 -5.07 14.73 -25.50
C GLU A 328 -4.97 13.66 -24.41
N GLN A 329 -5.18 14.01 -23.13
CA GLN A 329 -5.16 13.03 -22.03
C GLN A 329 -6.32 12.03 -22.10
N CYS A 330 -7.48 12.47 -22.59
CA CYS A 330 -8.62 11.57 -22.84
C CYS A 330 -8.28 10.61 -23.99
N GLU A 331 -7.75 11.12 -25.10
CA GLU A 331 -7.34 10.31 -26.26
C GLU A 331 -6.23 9.31 -25.90
N GLU A 332 -5.21 9.71 -25.12
CA GLU A 332 -4.17 8.82 -24.60
C GLU A 332 -4.70 7.75 -23.63
N ALA A 333 -5.85 8.00 -23.00
CA ALA A 333 -6.47 7.06 -22.07
C ALA A 333 -7.40 6.07 -22.78
N ALA A 334 -7.76 6.29 -24.04
CA ALA A 334 -8.63 5.41 -24.80
C ALA A 334 -7.96 4.04 -25.04
N LEU A 335 -8.74 2.96 -24.92
CA LEU A 335 -8.32 1.66 -25.43
C LEU A 335 -8.37 1.68 -26.96
N PRO A 336 -7.44 1.00 -27.66
CA PRO A 336 -7.53 0.81 -29.10
C PRO A 336 -8.87 0.15 -29.43
N THR A 337 -9.66 0.78 -30.31
CA THR A 337 -10.94 0.22 -30.75
C THR A 337 -10.69 -1.12 -31.46
N PRO A 338 -11.50 -2.16 -31.18
CA PRO A 338 -11.32 -3.48 -31.79
C PRO A 338 -11.35 -3.48 -33.32
N ASP A 339 -11.92 -2.46 -33.96
CA ASP A 339 -11.94 -2.33 -35.42
C ASP A 339 -10.54 -2.15 -36.04
N ASP A 340 -9.50 -1.85 -35.23
CA ASP A 340 -8.09 -1.84 -35.63
C ASP A 340 -7.31 -3.09 -35.16
N ALA A 341 -7.95 -4.01 -34.44
CA ALA A 341 -7.36 -5.22 -33.91
C ALA A 341 -7.90 -6.45 -34.67
N ASP A 342 -7.12 -6.90 -35.65
CA ASP A 342 -7.26 -8.15 -36.40
C ASP A 342 -8.00 -9.25 -35.61
N ASP A 343 -9.10 -9.75 -36.19
CA ASP A 343 -10.20 -10.58 -35.65
C ASP A 343 -9.75 -11.89 -34.93
N GLY A 344 -9.05 -11.76 -33.81
CA GLY A 344 -8.36 -12.86 -33.16
C GLY A 344 -8.58 -12.93 -31.65
N LEU A 345 -9.77 -13.35 -31.23
CA LEU A 345 -10.09 -13.84 -29.87
C LEU A 345 -9.97 -12.86 -28.68
N ALA A 346 -11.12 -12.42 -28.15
CA ALA A 346 -11.41 -12.48 -26.70
C ALA A 346 -12.84 -12.00 -26.40
N GLY A 347 -13.74 -12.96 -26.17
CA GLY A 347 -15.07 -12.70 -25.63
C GLY A 347 -15.04 -12.59 -24.10
N ALA A 348 -15.32 -11.38 -23.59
CA ALA A 348 -15.96 -11.13 -22.30
C ALA A 348 -16.44 -9.65 -22.29
N LYS A 349 -17.45 -9.33 -23.11
CA LYS A 349 -18.08 -8.01 -23.10
C LYS A 349 -19.02 -7.92 -21.90
N TYR A 350 -18.58 -7.31 -20.81
CA TYR A 350 -19.50 -6.59 -19.93
C TYR A 350 -19.95 -5.35 -20.70
N ARG A 351 -21.03 -5.49 -21.46
CA ARG A 351 -21.68 -4.37 -22.13
C ARG A 351 -22.47 -3.63 -21.04
N ILE A 352 -21.94 -2.51 -20.59
CA ILE A 352 -22.73 -1.51 -19.87
C ILE A 352 -23.57 -0.86 -20.97
N ASP A 353 -24.81 -1.33 -21.14
CA ASP A 353 -25.72 -0.78 -22.15
C ASP A 353 -26.00 0.69 -21.82
N ASP A 354 -25.73 1.55 -22.80
CA ASP A 354 -25.57 3.00 -22.67
C ASP A 354 -26.91 3.77 -22.76
N ASP A 355 -28.02 3.15 -22.37
CA ASP A 355 -29.33 3.80 -22.35
C ASP A 355 -29.97 3.61 -20.96
N GLU A 356 -30.00 4.71 -20.20
CA GLU A 356 -30.76 4.93 -18.95
C GLU A 356 -30.30 4.29 -17.63
N ASP A 357 -29.26 3.47 -17.57
CA ASP A 357 -28.77 2.93 -16.29
C ASP A 357 -27.41 3.48 -15.86
N LEU A 358 -27.45 4.50 -14.99
CA LEU A 358 -26.30 4.92 -14.19
C LEU A 358 -25.68 3.65 -13.59
N GLY A 359 -24.44 3.31 -14.00
CA GLY A 359 -23.73 2.08 -13.63
C GLY A 359 -23.62 1.88 -12.12
N PHE A 360 -24.74 1.48 -11.53
CA PHE A 360 -24.91 1.22 -10.11
C PHE A 360 -24.64 -0.25 -9.92
N VAL A 361 -23.47 -0.55 -9.39
CA VAL A 361 -23.15 -1.91 -8.98
C VAL A 361 -23.87 -2.15 -7.66
N ASP A 362 -25.13 -2.61 -7.70
CA ASP A 362 -25.75 -3.21 -6.52
C ASP A 362 -25.01 -4.52 -6.25
N VAL A 363 -24.03 -4.48 -5.35
CA VAL A 363 -23.40 -5.69 -4.83
C VAL A 363 -24.42 -6.31 -3.86
N GLY A 364 -25.49 -6.87 -4.42
CA GLY A 364 -26.48 -7.64 -3.69
C GLY A 364 -25.77 -8.73 -2.91
N ASN A 365 -26.03 -8.78 -1.61
CA ASN A 365 -25.52 -9.79 -0.69
C ASN A 365 -26.33 -11.07 -0.90
N PRO A 366 -25.80 -12.16 -1.50
CA PRO A 366 -26.41 -13.46 -1.35
C PRO A 366 -26.12 -13.95 0.07
N ASP A 367 -27.16 -14.40 0.76
CA ASP A 367 -27.10 -15.14 2.02
C ASP A 367 -26.74 -14.32 3.27
N SER A 368 -27.76 -13.65 3.80
CA SER A 368 -27.90 -13.42 5.24
C SER A 368 -29.13 -14.20 5.71
N ASP A 369 -29.05 -15.53 5.66
CA ASP A 369 -29.98 -16.41 6.36
C ASP A 369 -29.80 -16.16 7.87
N SER A 370 -30.77 -15.47 8.42
CA SER A 370 -30.92 -15.20 9.84
C SER A 370 -31.24 -16.51 10.57
N ASP A 371 -30.23 -17.06 11.26
CA ASP A 371 -30.36 -18.13 12.25
C ASP A 371 -31.32 -17.70 13.37
N GLU A 372 -32.42 -18.44 13.53
CA GLU A 372 -33.31 -18.36 14.68
C GLU A 372 -32.62 -18.95 15.91
N SER A 373 -32.26 -18.07 16.86
CA SER A 373 -31.75 -18.43 18.17
C SER A 373 -32.88 -19.00 19.05
N SER A 374 -33.03 -20.32 19.09
CA SER A 374 -33.78 -21.00 20.16
C SER A 374 -32.89 -21.19 21.38
N SER A 375 -33.23 -20.53 22.49
CA SER A 375 -32.61 -20.74 23.80
C SER A 375 -33.27 -21.92 24.51
N GLU A 376 -32.54 -23.01 24.70
CA GLU A 376 -32.89 -24.00 25.72
C GLU A 376 -31.75 -24.15 26.71
N SER A 377 -32.18 -24.26 27.96
CA SER A 377 -31.40 -24.20 29.17
C SER A 377 -31.32 -25.62 29.71
N GLU A 378 -30.11 -26.16 29.85
CA GLU A 378 -29.88 -27.41 30.57
C GLU A 378 -28.63 -27.26 31.43
N ALA A 379 -28.78 -27.68 32.67
CA ALA A 379 -27.84 -27.54 33.76
C ALA A 379 -26.90 -28.74 33.86
N SER A 380 -25.81 -28.52 34.60
CA SER A 380 -25.23 -29.46 35.58
C SER A 380 -24.50 -30.74 35.10
N SER A 381 -23.18 -30.75 35.27
CA SER A 381 -22.37 -31.69 36.10
C SER A 381 -20.89 -31.61 35.65
N THR A 382 -19.98 -31.01 36.43
CA THR A 382 -19.10 -31.61 37.47
C THR A 382 -18.19 -32.74 36.99
N ASP A 383 -16.88 -32.45 36.94
CA ASP A 383 -15.77 -33.11 37.67
C ASP A 383 -14.47 -33.03 36.83
N GLU A 384 -13.51 -32.21 37.27
CA GLU A 384 -12.34 -32.55 38.09
C GLU A 384 -11.13 -32.94 37.21
N ASP A 385 -10.09 -32.09 37.24
CA ASP A 385 -8.73 -32.45 37.65
C ASP A 385 -7.69 -31.40 37.18
N ASP A 386 -7.15 -30.68 38.18
CA ASP A 386 -5.71 -30.53 38.49
C ASP A 386 -4.69 -30.32 37.35
N ALA A 387 -3.68 -29.46 37.44
CA ALA A 387 -3.21 -28.56 38.48
C ALA A 387 -2.11 -27.67 37.84
N ASP A 388 -2.18 -26.38 38.17
CA ASP A 388 -1.14 -25.62 38.85
C ASP A 388 0.33 -25.69 38.37
N SER A 389 0.87 -24.56 37.92
CA SER A 389 1.83 -23.81 38.76
C SER A 389 2.34 -22.53 38.10
N GLU A 390 2.22 -21.48 38.90
CA GLU A 390 2.64 -20.11 38.67
C GLU A 390 4.17 -19.93 38.61
N ILE A 391 4.49 -18.85 37.90
CA ILE A 391 5.77 -18.17 37.83
C ILE A 391 5.85 -17.23 39.03
N GLU A 392 6.91 -17.30 39.85
CA GLU A 392 7.82 -16.18 40.11
C GLU A 392 8.91 -16.45 41.18
N ALA A 393 10.03 -15.76 40.95
CA ALA A 393 10.97 -15.19 41.92
C ALA A 393 12.28 -15.92 42.30
N ASP A 394 13.37 -15.17 42.03
CA ASP A 394 14.46 -14.79 42.94
C ASP A 394 15.85 -15.48 42.92
N VAL A 395 16.82 -14.68 42.43
CA VAL A 395 18.01 -14.16 43.16
C VAL A 395 19.23 -15.09 43.46
N ARG A 396 20.29 -14.78 42.69
CA ARG A 396 21.73 -14.54 43.05
C ARG A 396 22.66 -15.68 43.51
N ARG A 397 23.91 -15.50 43.01
CA ARG A 397 25.24 -16.03 43.45
C ARG A 397 25.50 -17.52 43.12
N GLY A 398 26.65 -17.95 42.59
CA GLY A 398 27.92 -17.31 42.30
C GLY A 398 28.94 -18.36 41.78
N LYS A 399 29.98 -17.86 41.10
CA LYS A 399 31.33 -18.43 40.84
C LYS A 399 31.53 -19.96 40.79
N GLY A 400 31.96 -20.43 39.62
CA GLY A 400 32.64 -21.73 39.47
C GLY A 400 33.53 -21.81 38.23
N LYS A 401 34.80 -21.37 38.34
CA LYS A 401 35.87 -21.69 37.38
C LYS A 401 36.15 -23.19 37.41
N LYS A 402 36.11 -23.88 36.27
CA LYS A 402 36.98 -25.04 36.02
C LYS A 402 37.37 -25.16 34.54
N ARG A 403 38.68 -25.07 34.33
CA ARG A 403 39.42 -25.45 33.13
C ARG A 403 39.21 -26.95 32.86
N SER A 404 39.12 -27.36 31.60
CA SER A 404 40.21 -28.09 30.91
C SER A 404 39.74 -28.92 29.70
N ARG A 405 40.57 -28.87 28.64
CA ARG A 405 41.14 -30.00 27.87
C ARG A 405 40.43 -30.52 26.60
N LYS A 406 41.30 -30.69 25.57
CA LYS A 406 41.19 -31.29 24.22
C LYS A 406 40.43 -30.44 23.20
N GLU A 407 41.03 -29.81 22.18
CA GLU A 407 42.21 -30.04 21.32
C GLU A 407 42.23 -31.35 20.48
N LYS A 408 42.26 -31.10 19.16
CA LYS A 408 42.74 -31.90 18.01
C LYS A 408 41.80 -32.91 17.35
N GLN A 409 41.34 -32.56 16.14
CA GLN A 409 41.97 -33.13 14.93
C GLN A 409 41.95 -32.13 13.76
N LYS A 410 43.06 -32.15 13.02
CA LYS A 410 43.56 -31.19 12.04
C LYS A 410 43.65 -31.91 10.69
N GLN A 411 43.74 -31.12 9.62
CA GLN A 411 44.24 -31.45 8.27
C GLN A 411 43.13 -31.88 7.29
N LYS A 412 43.11 -31.48 6.02
CA LYS A 412 44.12 -30.91 5.13
C LYS A 412 43.36 -30.41 3.88
N ARG A 413 43.66 -29.20 3.37
CA ARG A 413 43.90 -28.98 1.94
C ARG A 413 44.43 -27.57 1.68
N LYS A 414 45.70 -27.55 1.26
CA LYS A 414 46.41 -26.42 0.65
C LYS A 414 45.96 -26.29 -0.81
N GLY A 415 45.93 -25.05 -1.31
CA GLY A 415 45.87 -24.69 -2.73
C GLY A 415 45.67 -23.18 -2.85
N LYS A 416 46.71 -22.34 -2.76
CA LYS A 416 47.65 -21.94 -3.82
C LYS A 416 47.02 -20.95 -4.83
N GLY A 417 47.35 -19.67 -4.64
CA GLY A 417 47.66 -18.71 -5.72
C GLY A 417 46.49 -17.96 -6.36
N LYS A 418 46.50 -16.63 -6.27
CA LYS A 418 47.03 -15.72 -7.30
C LYS A 418 46.58 -14.29 -6.98
N GLY A 419 47.53 -13.36 -7.08
CA GLY A 419 47.25 -11.94 -6.96
C GLY A 419 46.27 -11.48 -8.03
N LYS A 420 45.48 -10.46 -7.69
CA LYS A 420 44.74 -9.68 -8.66
C LYS A 420 44.95 -8.21 -8.34
N GLU A 421 45.66 -7.55 -9.25
CA GLU A 421 45.84 -6.12 -9.33
C GLU A 421 44.50 -5.40 -9.20
N LYS A 422 44.52 -4.32 -8.42
CA LYS A 422 43.46 -3.32 -8.40
C LYS A 422 43.56 -2.51 -9.69
N ALA A 423 42.65 -2.79 -10.63
CA ALA A 423 42.34 -1.87 -11.70
C ALA A 423 41.70 -0.60 -11.10
N LYS A 424 42.40 0.51 -11.32
CA LYS A 424 41.98 1.88 -11.06
C LYS A 424 41.09 2.26 -12.24
N GLY A 425 39.78 2.24 -12.04
CA GLY A 425 38.81 2.70 -13.04
C GLY A 425 38.62 4.20 -12.93
N GLU A 426 38.97 4.89 -14.01
CA GLU A 426 38.75 6.31 -14.26
C GLU A 426 37.26 6.64 -14.25
N GLY A 427 36.93 7.74 -13.58
CA GLY A 427 35.59 8.31 -13.49
C GLY A 427 35.71 9.82 -13.65
N GLU A 428 36.14 10.24 -14.82
CA GLU A 428 36.17 11.62 -15.30
C GLU A 428 35.61 11.61 -16.72
N ASP A 429 34.29 11.59 -16.89
CA ASP A 429 33.69 11.72 -18.23
C ASP A 429 32.19 12.13 -18.25
N GLU A 430 31.68 12.70 -17.16
CA GLU A 430 30.31 13.27 -17.13
C GLU A 430 30.30 14.80 -17.25
N GLU A 431 31.35 15.49 -16.79
CA GLU A 431 31.41 16.96 -16.83
C GLU A 431 31.76 17.50 -18.24
N GLU A 432 32.48 16.72 -19.06
CA GLU A 432 32.82 17.10 -20.44
C GLU A 432 31.63 16.93 -21.41
N ARG A 433 30.71 16.00 -21.10
CA ARG A 433 29.47 15.79 -21.89
C ARG A 433 28.41 16.87 -21.67
N GLU A 434 28.36 17.51 -20.50
CA GLU A 434 27.46 18.65 -20.29
C GLU A 434 27.97 19.94 -20.98
N ASN A 435 29.28 20.19 -20.95
CA ASN A 435 29.85 21.37 -21.60
C ASN A 435 29.76 21.30 -23.14
N ALA A 436 29.81 20.11 -23.74
CA ALA A 436 29.61 19.93 -25.19
C ALA A 436 28.15 20.22 -25.62
N LYS A 437 27.16 19.92 -24.78
CA LYS A 437 25.73 20.21 -25.07
C LYS A 437 25.39 21.69 -24.91
N ALA A 438 26.04 22.39 -23.99
CA ALA A 438 25.87 23.84 -23.83
C ALA A 438 26.46 24.63 -25.02
N LYS A 439 27.55 24.16 -25.62
CA LYS A 439 28.18 24.81 -26.78
C LYS A 439 27.35 24.65 -28.07
N LYS A 440 26.74 23.48 -28.30
CA LYS A 440 25.85 23.24 -29.46
C LYS A 440 24.55 24.07 -29.43
N ARG A 441 24.05 24.46 -28.25
CA ARG A 441 22.87 25.34 -28.13
C ARG A 441 23.15 26.80 -28.46
N LYS A 442 24.40 27.26 -28.42
CA LYS A 442 24.77 28.64 -28.79
C LYS A 442 25.05 28.83 -30.29
N GLU A 443 25.36 27.76 -31.02
CA GLU A 443 25.61 27.82 -32.47
C GLU A 443 24.35 27.62 -33.32
N ALA A 444 23.28 27.03 -32.76
CA ALA A 444 22.01 26.83 -33.47
C ALA A 444 21.01 28.01 -33.33
N GLY A 445 21.42 29.12 -32.71
CA GLY A 445 20.58 30.29 -32.44
C GLY A 445 21.18 31.59 -32.98
N LYS A 446 21.85 31.53 -34.13
CA LYS A 446 22.40 32.69 -34.83
C LYS A 446 22.01 32.67 -36.29
#